data_AF-A0A3E4S593-F1
#
_entry.id   AF-A0A3E4S593-F1
#
_cell.length_a   1.000
_cell.length_b   1.000
_cell.length_c   1.000
_cell.angle_alpha   90.00
_cell.angle_beta   90.00
_cell.angle_gamma   90.00
#
_symmetry.space_group_name_H-M   'P 1'
#
loop_
_entity.id
_entity.type
_entity.pdbx_description
1 polymer ?
#
loop_
_entity_poly.entity_id
_entity_poly.type
_entity_poly.pdbx_seq_one_letter_code
_entity_poly.pdbx_strand_id
1 'polypeptide(L)'
;MGEKITAKVETITPEIAKTMLGENVNLFAREIRNGEWRFNGEAIKFGKDGRLLDGQHRLLAVIAADKPLTTLVIRGLEDETQQTMDSGKTRTLGDVLTLRGEKNSTQLASLARAVYLADQLGMEAAAQNDLKPTRGEIISFIDQTPQLADVLAALTIKAWNKWRKGKPLRQLKFSAGESFPTPR
;
A
#
# COMPACT_ATOMS: atom_id res chain seq x y z
N MET A 1 -4.36 -20.13 38.23
CA MET A 1 -3.63 -20.69 37.07
C MET A 1 -3.76 -19.64 35.97
N GLY A 2 -2.70 -18.90 35.65
CA GLY A 2 -2.78 -17.87 34.61
C GLY A 2 -3.02 -18.54 33.26
N GLU A 3 -4.03 -18.08 32.52
CA GLU A 3 -4.27 -18.56 31.16
C GLU A 3 -3.03 -18.29 30.31
N LYS A 4 -2.55 -19.34 29.63
CA LYS A 4 -1.30 -19.28 28.89
C LYS A 4 -1.56 -18.62 27.54
N ILE A 5 -1.00 -17.44 27.31
CA ILE A 5 -1.04 -16.78 25.99
C ILE A 5 -0.43 -17.74 24.94
N THR A 6 -1.14 -17.91 23.83
CA THR A 6 -0.66 -18.73 22.70
C THR A 6 -0.54 -17.89 21.44
N ALA A 7 0.49 -18.16 20.64
CA ALA A 7 0.68 -17.58 19.32
C ALA A 7 0.97 -18.70 18.32
N LYS A 8 0.18 -18.79 17.24
CA LYS A 8 0.35 -19.79 16.18
C LYS A 8 0.18 -19.14 14.81
N VAL A 9 0.91 -19.63 13.82
CA VAL A 9 0.63 -19.31 12.42
C VAL A 9 -0.54 -20.18 11.97
N GLU A 10 -1.62 -19.54 11.53
CA GLU A 10 -2.84 -20.22 11.07
C GLU A 10 -3.20 -19.73 9.65
N THR A 11 -3.77 -20.62 8.84
CA THR A 11 -4.38 -20.28 7.55
C THR A 11 -5.86 -20.04 7.78
N ILE A 12 -6.29 -18.80 7.59
CA ILE A 12 -7.66 -18.35 7.84
C ILE A 12 -8.43 -18.37 6.52
N THR A 13 -9.42 -19.25 6.41
CA THR A 13 -10.34 -19.33 5.25
C THR A 13 -11.52 -18.36 5.41
N PRO A 14 -12.30 -18.07 4.35
CA PRO A 14 -13.51 -17.26 4.46
C PRO A 14 -14.51 -17.75 5.51
N GLU A 15 -14.64 -19.06 5.69
CA GLU A 15 -15.51 -19.68 6.69
C GLU A 15 -15.01 -19.39 8.11
N ILE A 16 -13.71 -19.64 8.35
CA ILE A 16 -13.06 -19.35 9.63
C ILE A 16 -13.18 -17.85 9.95
N ALA A 17 -12.99 -17.01 8.93
CA ALA A 17 -13.08 -15.57 9.09
C ALA A 17 -14.49 -15.11 9.48
N LYS A 18 -15.54 -15.67 8.88
CA LYS A 18 -16.94 -15.38 9.25
C LYS A 18 -17.23 -15.75 10.70
N THR A 19 -16.77 -16.91 11.15
CA THR A 19 -16.93 -17.34 12.56
C THR A 19 -16.23 -16.41 13.54
N MET A 20 -15.07 -15.85 13.15
CA MET A 20 -14.28 -14.98 14.01
C MET A 20 -14.76 -13.52 14.09
N LEU A 21 -15.53 -13.04 13.11
CA LEU A 21 -15.68 -11.59 12.90
C LEU A 21 -16.78 -10.91 13.74
N GLY A 22 -17.99 -11.47 13.87
CA GLY A 22 -19.12 -10.78 14.54
C GLY A 22 -19.39 -9.37 13.99
N GLU A 23 -20.31 -9.24 13.02
CA GLU A 23 -20.80 -8.00 12.36
C GLU A 23 -20.03 -6.68 12.61
N ASN A 24 -19.02 -6.34 11.77
CA ASN A 24 -18.59 -4.96 11.45
C ASN A 24 -17.50 -4.96 10.34
N VAL A 25 -17.47 -3.95 9.45
CA VAL A 25 -16.85 -4.00 8.09
C VAL A 25 -15.89 -2.81 7.75
N ASN A 26 -14.60 -3.02 7.39
CA ASN A 26 -14.01 -2.70 6.04
C ASN A 26 -12.47 -2.96 5.79
N LEU A 27 -12.11 -2.98 4.48
CA LEU A 27 -10.85 -2.67 3.73
C LEU A 27 -9.48 -3.43 3.91
N PHE A 28 -9.34 -4.66 3.39
CA PHE A 28 -8.08 -5.20 2.78
C PHE A 28 -8.31 -6.14 1.58
N ALA A 29 -9.56 -6.29 1.13
CA ALA A 29 -9.97 -7.35 0.20
C ALA A 29 -9.24 -7.35 -1.15
N ARG A 30 -8.91 -6.16 -1.67
CA ARG A 30 -8.25 -6.01 -2.98
C ARG A 30 -6.82 -6.56 -2.95
N GLU A 31 -6.06 -6.27 -1.89
CA GLU A 31 -4.68 -6.76 -1.75
C GLU A 31 -4.64 -8.29 -1.63
N ILE A 32 -5.57 -8.88 -0.87
CA ILE A 32 -5.69 -10.34 -0.75
C ILE A 32 -6.12 -10.95 -2.09
N ARG A 33 -7.12 -10.37 -2.76
CA ARG A 33 -7.61 -10.87 -4.05
C ARG A 33 -6.52 -10.89 -5.12
N ASN A 34 -5.71 -9.83 -5.17
CA ASN A 34 -4.59 -9.68 -6.10
C ASN A 34 -3.35 -10.50 -5.70
N GLY A 35 -3.35 -11.16 -4.54
CA GLY A 35 -2.17 -11.88 -4.04
C GLY A 35 -1.01 -10.97 -3.63
N GLU A 36 -1.29 -9.68 -3.41
CA GLU A 36 -0.33 -8.68 -2.96
C GLU A 36 -0.02 -8.82 -1.48
N TRP A 37 -0.90 -9.48 -0.72
CA TRP A 37 -0.69 -9.70 0.70
C TRP A 37 0.59 -10.53 0.95
N ARG A 38 1.42 -10.02 1.86
CA ARG A 38 2.61 -10.71 2.36
C ARG A 38 2.48 -10.91 3.85
N PHE A 39 2.90 -12.08 4.32
CA PHE A 39 3.04 -12.32 5.76
C PHE A 39 4.05 -11.31 6.34
N ASN A 40 3.55 -10.36 7.12
CA ASN A 40 4.31 -9.23 7.65
C ASN A 40 4.36 -9.22 9.19
N GLY A 41 3.93 -10.32 9.83
CA GLY A 41 3.91 -10.45 11.30
C GLY A 41 2.69 -9.81 11.98
N GLU A 42 1.79 -9.17 11.24
CA GLU A 42 0.57 -8.58 11.78
C GLU A 42 -0.44 -9.64 12.22
N ALA A 43 -0.66 -9.76 13.53
CA ALA A 43 -1.47 -10.85 14.12
C ALA A 43 -2.95 -10.49 14.32
N ILE A 44 -3.83 -11.50 14.18
CA ILE A 44 -5.20 -11.49 14.69
C ILE A 44 -5.14 -11.80 16.19
N LYS A 45 -5.83 -11.01 17.02
CA LYS A 45 -5.68 -11.06 18.47
C LYS A 45 -7.02 -11.29 19.15
N PHE A 46 -7.05 -12.22 20.11
CA PHE A 46 -8.22 -12.56 20.91
C PHE A 46 -7.95 -12.38 22.40
N GLY A 47 -8.97 -11.91 23.10
CA GLY A 47 -8.99 -11.79 24.55
C GLY A 47 -9.05 -13.15 25.23
N LYS A 48 -8.86 -13.16 26.55
CA LYS A 48 -9.08 -14.32 27.42
C LYS A 48 -10.51 -14.88 27.33
N ASP A 49 -11.49 -14.00 27.11
CA ASP A 49 -12.90 -14.33 26.92
C ASP A 49 -13.24 -14.85 25.51
N GLY A 50 -12.24 -14.93 24.62
CA GLY A 50 -12.42 -15.32 23.22
C GLY A 50 -12.95 -14.20 22.32
N ARG A 51 -13.10 -12.96 22.82
CA ARG A 51 -13.49 -11.82 22.02
C ARG A 51 -12.38 -11.40 21.06
N LEU A 52 -12.75 -11.00 19.84
CA LEU A 52 -11.82 -10.39 18.90
C LEU A 52 -11.37 -9.02 19.42
N LEU A 53 -10.07 -8.83 19.61
CA LEU A 53 -9.48 -7.55 20.06
C LEU A 53 -8.87 -6.76 18.90
N ASP A 54 -8.30 -7.45 17.90
CA ASP A 54 -7.67 -6.85 16.73
C ASP A 54 -7.63 -7.86 15.57
N GLY A 55 -7.63 -7.37 14.34
CA GLY A 55 -7.59 -8.15 13.11
C GLY A 55 -8.91 -8.22 12.35
N GLN A 56 -9.93 -7.48 12.80
CA GLN A 56 -11.23 -7.36 12.12
C GLN A 56 -11.09 -7.05 10.63
N HIS A 57 -10.25 -6.08 10.27
CA HIS A 57 -10.03 -5.69 8.88
C HIS A 57 -9.43 -6.84 8.04
N ARG A 58 -8.53 -7.65 8.61
CA ARG A 58 -7.92 -8.79 7.92
C ARG A 58 -8.92 -9.92 7.72
N LEU A 59 -9.71 -10.23 8.74
CA LEU A 59 -10.77 -11.24 8.67
C LEU A 59 -11.81 -10.88 7.61
N LEU A 60 -12.29 -9.63 7.60
CA LEU A 60 -13.19 -9.13 6.56
C LEU A 60 -12.61 -9.25 5.16
N ALA A 61 -11.33 -8.96 5.02
CA ALA A 61 -10.68 -9.01 3.73
C ALA A 61 -10.57 -10.43 3.19
N VAL A 62 -10.34 -11.42 4.05
CA VAL A 62 -10.41 -12.85 3.69
C VAL A 62 -11.79 -13.19 3.14
N ILE A 63 -12.85 -12.75 3.84
CA ILE A 63 -14.24 -12.97 3.41
C ILE A 63 -14.51 -12.30 2.05
N ALA A 64 -14.14 -11.02 1.91
CA ALA A 64 -14.43 -10.23 0.71
C ALA A 64 -13.55 -10.58 -0.50
N ALA A 65 -12.35 -11.11 -0.27
CA ALA A 65 -11.45 -11.58 -1.33
C ALA A 65 -11.77 -13.02 -1.78
N ASP A 66 -12.55 -13.76 -0.99
CA ASP A 66 -12.81 -15.19 -1.16
C ASP A 66 -11.51 -16.02 -1.31
N LYS A 67 -10.51 -15.67 -0.49
CA LYS A 67 -9.18 -16.30 -0.52
C LYS A 67 -8.61 -16.43 0.89
N PRO A 68 -7.97 -17.56 1.20
CA PRO A 68 -7.38 -17.76 2.51
C PRO A 68 -6.15 -16.86 2.73
N LEU A 69 -5.90 -16.54 4.00
CA LEU A 69 -4.76 -15.75 4.44
C LEU A 69 -3.95 -16.49 5.50
N THR A 70 -2.64 -16.59 5.34
CA THR A 70 -1.75 -17.08 6.39
C THR A 70 -1.29 -15.93 7.28
N THR A 71 -1.59 -15.99 8.58
CA THR A 71 -1.16 -14.96 9.55
C THR A 71 -0.97 -15.51 10.96
N LEU A 72 -0.38 -14.71 11.85
CA LEU A 72 -0.29 -15.02 13.26
C LEU A 72 -1.65 -14.85 13.93
N VAL A 73 -1.99 -15.77 14.83
CA VAL A 73 -3.15 -15.66 15.71
C VAL A 73 -2.69 -15.78 17.15
N ILE A 74 -3.02 -14.76 17.93
CA ILE A 74 -2.67 -14.63 19.35
C ILE A 74 -3.95 -14.73 20.17
N ARG A 75 -3.96 -15.57 21.21
CA ARG A 75 -5.13 -15.76 22.09
C ARG A 75 -4.74 -15.64 23.56
N GLY A 76 -5.70 -15.20 24.38
CA GLY A 76 -5.53 -15.07 25.82
C GLY A 76 -4.94 -13.72 26.25
N LEU A 77 -5.13 -12.66 25.46
CA LEU A 77 -4.73 -11.32 25.88
C LEU A 77 -5.70 -10.73 26.90
N GLU A 78 -5.20 -9.84 27.77
CA GLU A 78 -6.06 -9.05 28.65
C GLU A 78 -6.86 -8.03 27.82
N ASP A 79 -8.14 -7.81 28.16
CA ASP A 79 -9.07 -6.99 27.37
C ASP A 79 -8.63 -5.52 27.31
N GLU A 80 -7.97 -5.04 28.36
CA GLU A 80 -7.41 -3.70 28.47
C GLU A 80 -6.30 -3.45 27.42
N THR A 81 -5.68 -4.51 26.91
CA THR A 81 -4.64 -4.40 25.89
C THR A 81 -5.15 -3.71 24.62
N GLN A 82 -6.45 -3.83 24.31
CA GLN A 82 -7.06 -3.23 23.12
C GLN A 82 -6.86 -1.70 23.06
N GLN A 83 -6.82 -1.00 24.20
CA GLN A 83 -6.70 0.46 24.24
C GLN A 83 -5.38 1.00 23.67
N THR A 84 -4.35 0.15 23.59
CA THR A 84 -3.03 0.52 23.08
C THR A 84 -2.79 0.05 21.63
N MET A 85 -3.70 -0.76 21.08
CA MET A 85 -3.61 -1.29 19.72
C MET A 85 -3.95 -0.19 18.68
N ASP A 86 -3.34 -0.26 17.49
CA ASP A 86 -3.55 0.67 16.36
C ASP A 86 -3.21 2.16 16.57
N SER A 87 -2.41 2.49 17.57
CA SER A 87 -1.89 3.85 17.79
C SER A 87 -0.70 4.23 16.89
N GLY A 88 -0.28 3.33 15.99
CA GLY A 88 0.87 3.53 15.10
C GLY A 88 0.56 4.41 13.89
N LYS A 89 1.47 5.34 13.56
CA LYS A 89 1.38 6.14 12.32
C LYS A 89 1.40 5.22 11.10
N THR A 90 0.33 5.25 10.31
CA THR A 90 0.24 4.54 9.03
C THR A 90 1.35 5.01 8.09
N ARG A 91 2.21 4.08 7.64
CA ARG A 91 3.27 4.37 6.66
C ARG A 91 2.67 4.80 5.32
N THR A 92 3.14 5.90 4.75
CA THR A 92 2.79 6.36 3.41
C THR A 92 3.52 5.54 2.34
N LEU A 93 3.11 5.63 1.07
CA LEU A 93 3.86 5.00 -0.03
C LEU A 93 5.30 5.55 -0.12
N GLY A 94 5.50 6.84 0.16
CA GLY A 94 6.84 7.43 0.24
C GLY A 94 7.70 6.82 1.35
N ASP A 95 7.09 6.51 2.51
CA ASP A 95 7.80 5.82 3.60
C ASP A 95 8.21 4.39 3.18
N VAL A 96 7.32 3.68 2.46
CA VAL A 96 7.62 2.34 1.93
C VAL A 96 8.76 2.38 0.91
N LEU A 97 8.74 3.32 -0.04
CA LEU A 97 9.82 3.46 -1.03
C LEU A 97 11.15 3.88 -0.38
N THR A 98 11.09 4.73 0.66
CA THR A 98 12.29 5.08 1.42
C THR A 98 12.92 3.86 2.10
N LEU A 99 12.09 2.97 2.67
CA LEU A 99 12.57 1.71 3.24
C LEU A 99 13.17 0.76 2.17
N ARG A 100 12.74 0.86 0.91
CA ARG A 100 13.34 0.13 -0.23
C ARG A 100 14.65 0.76 -0.72
N GLY A 101 15.09 1.88 -0.14
CA GLY A 101 16.31 2.59 -0.54
C GLY A 101 16.12 3.53 -1.74
N GLU A 102 14.87 3.80 -2.14
CA GLU A 102 14.60 4.73 -3.23
C GLU A 102 14.97 6.17 -2.86
N LYS A 103 15.48 6.91 -3.84
CA LYS A 103 15.74 8.34 -3.71
C LYS A 103 14.52 9.13 -4.15
N ASN A 104 14.27 10.28 -3.52
CA ASN A 104 13.09 11.12 -3.81
C ASN A 104 11.76 10.35 -3.70
N SER A 105 11.67 9.45 -2.72
CA SER A 105 10.56 8.50 -2.54
C SER A 105 9.18 9.13 -2.58
N THR A 106 9.01 10.32 -1.99
CA THR A 106 7.73 11.04 -1.99
C THR A 106 7.35 11.50 -3.41
N GLN A 107 8.32 12.03 -4.17
CA GLN A 107 8.10 12.49 -5.54
C GLN A 107 7.88 11.31 -6.48
N LEU A 108 8.64 10.22 -6.31
CA LEU A 108 8.46 9.00 -7.07
C LEU A 108 7.09 8.37 -6.81
N ALA A 109 6.65 8.30 -5.55
CA ALA A 109 5.31 7.84 -5.19
C ALA A 109 4.21 8.65 -5.88
N SER A 110 4.32 9.99 -5.85
CA SER A 110 3.35 10.89 -6.49
C SER A 110 3.34 10.74 -8.01
N LEU A 111 4.52 10.68 -8.65
CA LEU A 111 4.63 10.51 -10.10
C LEU A 111 4.08 9.15 -10.54
N ALA A 112 4.48 8.07 -9.86
CA ALA A 112 4.02 6.72 -10.18
C ALA A 112 2.51 6.58 -10.07
N ARG A 113 1.91 7.14 -9.02
CA ARG A 113 0.45 7.16 -8.89
C ARG A 113 -0.21 7.93 -10.04
N ALA A 114 0.31 9.10 -10.40
CA ALA A 114 -0.27 9.91 -11.47
C ALA A 114 -0.18 9.22 -12.84
N VAL A 115 0.97 8.64 -13.17
CA VAL A 115 1.18 7.93 -14.44
C VAL A 115 0.33 6.66 -14.48
N TYR A 116 0.29 5.88 -13.40
CA TYR A 116 -0.55 4.69 -13.31
C TYR A 116 -2.03 5.03 -13.54
N LEU A 117 -2.56 6.06 -12.89
CA LEU A 117 -3.95 6.47 -13.08
C LEU A 117 -4.23 6.95 -14.51
N ALA A 118 -3.31 7.72 -15.10
CA ALA A 118 -3.44 8.21 -16.46
C ALA A 118 -3.39 7.07 -17.49
N ASP A 119 -2.58 6.04 -17.26
CA ASP A 119 -2.50 4.85 -18.10
C ASP A 119 -3.79 4.01 -18.03
N GLN A 120 -4.33 3.83 -16.82
CA GLN A 120 -5.52 2.99 -16.60
C GLN A 120 -6.84 3.66 -17.01
N LEU A 121 -6.96 4.99 -16.87
CA LEU A 121 -8.23 5.71 -17.00
C LEU A 121 -8.19 6.84 -18.05
N GLY A 122 -7.02 7.19 -18.56
CA GLY A 122 -6.81 8.43 -19.30
C GLY A 122 -6.61 9.65 -18.39
N MET A 123 -6.02 10.71 -18.95
CA MET A 123 -5.58 11.91 -18.22
C MET A 123 -6.71 12.67 -17.51
N GLU A 124 -7.88 12.78 -18.13
CA GLU A 124 -9.01 13.54 -17.57
C GLU A 124 -9.64 12.84 -16.37
N ALA A 125 -9.82 11.53 -16.45
CA ALA A 125 -10.35 10.72 -15.34
C ALA A 125 -9.32 10.58 -14.20
N ALA A 126 -8.02 10.51 -14.51
CA ALA A 126 -6.97 10.50 -13.50
C ALA A 126 -6.96 11.78 -12.62
N ALA A 127 -7.32 12.94 -13.20
CA ALA A 127 -7.39 14.20 -12.48
C ALA A 127 -8.51 14.25 -11.44
N GLN A 128 -9.59 13.48 -11.65
CA GLN A 128 -10.74 13.39 -10.74
C GLN A 128 -10.42 12.58 -9.46
N ASN A 129 -9.34 11.78 -9.45
CA ASN A 129 -8.87 11.03 -8.28
C ASN A 129 -9.85 9.99 -7.69
N ASP A 130 -10.85 9.57 -8.45
CA ASP A 130 -11.89 8.64 -7.96
C ASP A 130 -11.35 7.21 -7.72
N LEU A 131 -10.31 6.80 -8.45
CA LEU A 131 -9.65 5.51 -8.24
C LEU A 131 -8.53 5.63 -7.18
N LYS A 132 -8.61 4.77 -6.16
CA LYS A 132 -7.56 4.62 -5.13
C LYS A 132 -6.79 3.31 -5.37
N PRO A 133 -5.69 3.36 -6.14
CA PRO A 133 -4.84 2.19 -6.33
C PRO A 133 -4.21 1.74 -5.01
N THR A 134 -3.99 0.44 -4.85
CA THR A 134 -3.30 -0.11 -3.68
C THR A 134 -1.83 0.28 -3.71
N ARG A 135 -1.14 0.18 -2.56
CA ARG A 135 0.32 0.37 -2.54
C ARG A 135 1.02 -0.68 -3.40
N GLY A 136 0.52 -1.92 -3.39
CA GLY A 136 1.06 -3.03 -4.18
C GLY A 136 0.97 -2.77 -5.69
N GLU A 137 -0.15 -2.25 -6.17
CA GLU A 137 -0.35 -1.86 -7.57
C GLU A 137 0.68 -0.81 -8.02
N ILE A 138 0.89 0.24 -7.22
CA ILE A 138 1.87 1.28 -7.57
C ILE A 138 3.32 0.77 -7.46
N ILE A 139 3.63 -0.08 -6.48
CA ILE A 139 4.95 -0.72 -6.37
C ILE A 139 5.23 -1.61 -7.58
N SER A 140 4.27 -2.45 -7.97
CA SER A 140 4.38 -3.31 -9.15
C SER A 140 4.58 -2.47 -10.42
N PHE A 141 3.87 -1.35 -10.55
CA PHE A 141 4.05 -0.42 -11.65
C PHE A 141 5.44 0.22 -11.68
N ILE A 142 5.99 0.64 -10.53
CA ILE A 142 7.36 1.15 -10.42
C ILE A 142 8.36 0.08 -10.84
N ASP A 143 8.21 -1.15 -10.33
CA ASP A 143 9.13 -2.26 -10.61
C ASP A 143 9.11 -2.65 -12.10
N GLN A 144 7.95 -2.54 -12.77
CA GLN A 144 7.80 -2.76 -14.21
C GLN A 144 8.23 -1.57 -15.08
N THR A 145 8.44 -0.40 -14.46
CA THR A 145 8.81 0.84 -15.15
C THR A 145 10.08 1.44 -14.54
N PRO A 146 11.25 0.78 -14.61
CA PRO A 146 12.48 1.25 -13.93
C PRO A 146 12.91 2.65 -14.36
N GLN A 147 12.60 3.02 -15.61
CA GLN A 147 12.90 4.34 -16.18
C GLN A 147 12.06 5.46 -15.55
N LEU A 148 11.06 5.17 -14.72
CA LEU A 148 10.19 6.18 -14.13
C LEU A 148 10.95 7.11 -13.16
N ALA A 149 11.93 6.58 -12.43
CA ALA A 149 12.83 7.39 -11.61
C ALA A 149 13.71 8.30 -12.50
N ASP A 150 14.17 7.79 -13.64
CA ASP A 150 14.92 8.57 -14.63
C ASP A 150 14.05 9.64 -15.29
N VAL A 151 12.77 9.36 -15.55
CA VAL A 151 11.78 10.32 -16.05
C VAL A 151 11.65 11.49 -15.08
N LEU A 152 11.57 11.23 -13.76
CA LEU A 152 11.51 12.31 -12.77
C LEU A 152 12.74 13.23 -12.87
N ALA A 153 13.94 12.66 -12.91
CA ALA A 153 15.18 13.42 -13.07
C ALA A 153 15.22 14.18 -14.40
N ALA A 154 14.79 13.55 -15.50
CA ALA A 154 14.73 14.16 -16.83
C ALA A 154 13.76 15.34 -16.88
N LEU A 155 12.57 15.19 -16.28
CA LEU A 155 11.56 16.26 -16.18
C LEU A 155 12.08 17.43 -15.34
N THR A 156 12.75 17.16 -14.21
CA THR A 156 13.38 18.20 -13.38
C THR A 156 14.46 18.96 -14.15
N ILE A 157 15.36 18.27 -14.85
CA ILE A 157 16.41 18.90 -15.66
C ILE A 157 15.80 19.71 -16.81
N LYS A 158 14.73 19.22 -17.46
CA LYS A 158 14.01 19.96 -18.51
C LYS A 158 13.35 21.23 -17.98
N ALA A 159 12.66 21.15 -16.84
CA ALA A 159 12.04 22.29 -16.19
C ALA A 159 13.10 23.35 -15.84
N TRP A 160 14.21 22.92 -15.23
CA TRP A 160 15.36 23.77 -14.91
C TRP A 160 15.95 24.45 -16.13
N ASN A 161 16.20 23.69 -17.21
CA ASN A 161 16.77 24.21 -18.46
C ASN A 161 15.86 25.25 -19.15
N LYS A 162 14.55 25.11 -19.01
CA LYS A 162 13.56 26.06 -19.57
C LYS A 162 13.45 27.33 -18.71
N TRP A 163 13.40 27.18 -17.39
CA TRP A 163 13.44 28.32 -16.45
C TRP A 163 14.69 29.18 -16.67
N ARG A 164 15.88 28.57 -16.75
CA ARG A 164 17.15 29.27 -17.04
C ARG A 164 17.14 30.06 -18.35
N LYS A 165 16.38 29.61 -19.34
CA LYS A 165 16.27 30.27 -20.65
C LYS A 165 15.14 31.31 -20.70
N GLY A 166 14.49 31.59 -19.57
CA GLY A 166 13.33 32.49 -19.50
C GLY A 166 12.14 32.00 -20.34
N LYS A 167 12.09 30.71 -20.67
CA LYS A 167 11.04 30.16 -21.56
C LYS A 167 9.89 29.61 -20.73
N PRO A 168 8.64 30.01 -20.99
CA PRO A 168 7.48 29.44 -20.32
C PRO A 168 7.28 27.97 -20.71
N LEU A 169 6.72 27.19 -19.79
CA LEU A 169 6.49 25.75 -19.92
C LEU A 169 5.00 25.48 -19.75
N ARG A 170 4.34 25.03 -20.82
CA ARG A 170 2.90 24.68 -20.80
C ARG A 170 2.66 23.20 -20.47
N GLN A 171 3.61 22.32 -20.77
CA GLN A 171 3.55 20.88 -20.49
C GLN A 171 4.95 20.29 -20.31
N LEU A 172 5.13 19.46 -19.28
CA LEU A 172 6.40 18.79 -18.98
C LEU A 172 6.28 17.30 -19.36
N LYS A 173 7.01 16.89 -20.41
CA LYS A 173 6.98 15.50 -20.95
C LYS A 173 8.40 15.02 -21.26
N PHE A 174 8.68 13.75 -21.00
CA PHE A 174 9.85 12.99 -21.45
C PHE A 174 9.34 11.75 -22.18
N SER A 175 9.78 11.53 -23.42
CA SER A 175 9.22 10.48 -24.30
C SER A 175 10.20 9.32 -24.45
N ALA A 176 9.68 8.11 -24.66
CA ALA A 176 10.50 6.96 -25.03
C ALA A 176 11.29 7.26 -26.32
N GLY A 177 12.61 7.05 -26.29
CA GLY A 177 13.52 7.36 -27.41
C GLY A 177 14.15 8.75 -27.37
N GLU A 178 13.75 9.63 -26.45
CA GLU A 178 14.43 10.91 -26.22
C GLU A 178 15.71 10.70 -25.40
N SER A 179 16.82 11.31 -25.83
CA SER A 179 18.07 11.28 -25.06
C SER A 179 17.90 11.92 -23.69
N PHE A 180 18.46 11.31 -22.65
CA PHE A 180 18.40 11.87 -21.29
C PHE A 180 18.92 13.31 -21.30
N PRO A 181 18.15 14.28 -20.77
CA PRO A 181 18.51 15.68 -20.88
C PRO A 181 19.76 15.97 -20.07
N THR A 182 20.78 16.50 -20.73
CA THR A 182 22.03 16.91 -20.08
C THR A 182 21.87 18.31 -19.48
N PRO A 183 22.32 18.56 -18.24
CA PRO A 183 22.52 19.91 -17.75
C PRO A 183 23.49 20.66 -18.69
N ARG A 184 23.13 21.87 -19.12
CA ARG A 184 24.04 22.83 -19.76
C ARG A 184 24.00 24.13 -18.98
#